data_AF-A0A6A4SEL5-F1
#
_entry.id   AF-A0A6A4SEL5-F1
#
_cell.length_a   1.000
_cell.length_b   1.000
_cell.length_c   1.000
_cell.angle_alpha   90.00
_cell.angle_beta   90.00
_cell.angle_gamma   90.00
#
_symmetry.space_group_name_H-M   'P 1'
#
loop_
_entity.id
_entity.type
_entity.pdbx_description
1 polymer ?
#
loop_
_entity_poly.entity_id
_entity_poly.type
_entity_poly.pdbx_seq_one_letter_code
_entity_poly.pdbx_strand_id
1 'polypeptide(L)'
;MAALGGTARRLFRSYSRVKNVQKGKHASVGSVVRTLCSGAQDRGLSDVAKPQFTDPAVQDILTRITGLDLQKVFRPIQQELKPPTYKLMTDEQLEEERFIVVREPNGILRKATWEERDRLVQVYFPKEGRKLTAHLLFKEENLKLVFSQDRHEDVLNLCLVQFEPDSAEYIKIHTATYEDVDKHGKYELLHSTRHFGGLAWYLVNARRGDGLMVDMLKRELFQDAVSLVSLFHMVHPHSESAQEAASQQATGTDLLKIYAQKESQRSGYIELALQAYEEAAAQESAA
;
A
#
# COMPACT_ATOMS: atom_id res chain seq x y z
N MET A 1 -60.82 -63.12 12.14
CA MET A 1 -62.25 -62.92 12.42
C MET A 1 -62.41 -61.60 13.18
N ALA A 2 -63.15 -60.63 12.63
CA ALA A 2 -63.54 -59.35 13.27
C ALA A 2 -62.39 -58.40 13.77
N ALA A 3 -62.60 -57.09 13.95
CA ALA A 3 -63.46 -56.16 13.20
C ALA A 3 -63.00 -54.69 13.40
N LEU A 4 -62.90 -53.95 12.29
CA LEU A 4 -63.31 -52.54 12.03
C LEU A 4 -63.25 -51.46 13.14
N GLY A 5 -62.74 -50.28 12.76
CA GLY A 5 -62.96 -48.98 13.42
C GLY A 5 -61.72 -48.38 14.09
N GLY A 6 -61.21 -47.19 13.75
CA GLY A 6 -61.55 -46.28 12.64
C GLY A 6 -61.89 -44.85 13.10
N THR A 7 -60.90 -43.94 13.12
CA THR A 7 -61.11 -42.47 13.05
C THR A 7 -59.79 -41.74 12.79
N ALA A 8 -59.60 -41.21 11.58
CA ALA A 8 -58.43 -40.40 11.24
C ALA A 8 -58.70 -38.91 11.48
N ARG A 9 -58.10 -38.31 12.52
CA ARG A 9 -58.16 -36.85 12.74
C ARG A 9 -57.07 -36.14 11.94
N ARG A 10 -57.40 -35.70 10.72
CA ARG A 10 -56.55 -34.78 9.95
C ARG A 10 -56.51 -33.41 10.64
N LEU A 11 -55.40 -33.05 11.25
CA LEU A 11 -55.15 -31.67 11.67
C LEU A 11 -54.76 -30.83 10.45
N PHE A 12 -55.73 -30.06 9.92
CA PHE A 12 -55.45 -29.01 8.94
C PHE A 12 -54.62 -27.90 9.59
N ARG A 13 -53.30 -27.91 9.38
CA ARG A 13 -52.43 -26.79 9.75
C ARG A 13 -52.63 -25.67 8.72
N SER A 14 -53.27 -24.58 9.12
CA SER A 14 -53.60 -23.47 8.23
C SER A 14 -52.34 -22.71 7.79
N TYR A 15 -52.23 -22.46 6.48
CA TYR A 15 -51.24 -21.54 5.93
C TYR A 15 -51.79 -20.11 5.98
N SER A 16 -51.37 -19.33 6.99
CA SER A 16 -51.61 -17.90 7.06
C SER A 16 -50.76 -17.16 6.02
N ARG A 17 -51.36 -16.80 4.88
CA ARG A 17 -50.77 -15.83 3.94
C ARG A 17 -50.59 -14.47 4.63
N VAL A 18 -49.39 -14.18 5.09
CA VAL A 18 -48.97 -12.81 5.45
C VAL A 18 -48.88 -12.00 4.15
N LYS A 19 -49.35 -10.74 4.19
CA LYS A 19 -49.51 -9.88 3.00
C LYS A 19 -48.19 -9.24 2.59
N ASN A 20 -48.04 -8.94 1.30
CA ASN A 20 -46.94 -8.12 0.78
C ASN A 20 -46.87 -6.78 1.52
N VAL A 21 -45.70 -6.48 2.10
CA VAL A 21 -45.30 -5.12 2.46
C VAL A 21 -44.66 -4.50 1.22
N GLN A 22 -45.01 -3.25 0.91
CA GLN A 22 -44.53 -2.55 -0.27
C GLN A 22 -43.04 -2.20 -0.12
N LYS A 23 -42.21 -2.54 -1.12
CA LYS A 23 -40.83 -2.02 -1.19
C LYS A 23 -40.88 -0.52 -1.46
N GLY A 24 -40.58 0.29 -0.44
CA GLY A 24 -40.20 1.68 -0.64
C GLY A 24 -38.95 1.77 -1.52
N LYS A 25 -38.95 2.68 -2.49
CA LYS A 25 -37.75 3.06 -3.23
C LYS A 25 -36.92 4.06 -2.41
N HIS A 26 -35.66 4.26 -2.80
CA HIS A 26 -34.68 5.16 -2.18
C HIS A 26 -34.14 4.71 -0.81
N ALA A 27 -33.27 3.69 -0.87
CA ALA A 27 -32.10 3.61 0.00
C ALA A 27 -30.87 3.44 -0.89
N SER A 28 -30.19 4.55 -1.20
CA SER A 28 -28.90 4.52 -1.89
C SER A 28 -27.83 4.07 -0.90
N VAL A 29 -27.57 2.76 -0.86
CA VAL A 29 -26.47 2.19 -0.07
C VAL A 29 -25.16 2.61 -0.74
N GLY A 30 -24.53 3.65 -0.20
CA GLY A 30 -23.18 4.04 -0.61
C GLY A 30 -22.18 2.96 -0.20
N SER A 31 -21.19 2.70 -1.06
CA SER A 31 -20.08 1.80 -0.74
C SER A 31 -19.33 2.33 0.49
N VAL A 32 -19.35 1.56 1.59
CA VAL A 32 -18.58 1.89 2.80
C VAL A 32 -17.18 1.31 2.67
N VAL A 33 -16.40 1.90 1.77
CA VAL A 33 -14.93 1.82 1.80
C VAL A 33 -14.48 2.05 3.25
N ARG A 34 -13.51 1.28 3.78
CA ARG A 34 -12.97 1.54 5.14
C ARG A 34 -12.47 2.98 5.18
N THR A 35 -13.21 3.88 5.82
CA THR A 35 -12.90 5.31 5.80
C THR A 35 -11.52 5.53 6.41
N LEU A 36 -10.57 5.95 5.58
CA LEU A 36 -9.25 6.38 6.04
C LEU A 36 -9.46 7.47 7.09
N CYS A 37 -8.98 7.24 8.31
CA CYS A 37 -8.90 8.26 9.35
C CYS A 37 -7.78 9.25 8.99
N SER A 38 -7.99 10.05 7.94
CA SER A 38 -7.30 11.32 7.78
C SER A 38 -7.58 12.16 9.02
N GLY A 39 -6.57 12.34 9.87
CA GLY A 39 -6.70 13.18 11.07
C GLY A 39 -7.21 14.56 10.67
N ALA A 40 -8.15 15.10 11.44
CA ALA A 40 -8.82 16.36 11.13
C ALA A 40 -7.85 17.53 11.17
N GLN A 41 -7.23 17.84 10.04
CA GLN A 41 -6.57 19.11 9.78
C GLN A 41 -7.63 20.14 9.37
N ASP A 42 -7.42 21.38 9.81
CA ASP A 42 -8.44 22.42 9.79
C ASP A 42 -8.86 22.84 8.37
N ARG A 43 -10.13 23.23 8.18
CA ARG A 43 -10.68 23.58 6.85
C ARG A 43 -10.34 25.02 6.47
N GLY A 44 -9.08 25.27 6.15
CA GLY A 44 -8.54 26.57 5.73
C GLY A 44 -8.15 26.67 4.25
N LEU A 45 -9.04 27.25 3.42
CA LEU A 45 -8.70 28.05 2.22
C LEU A 45 -7.65 27.53 1.22
N SER A 46 -7.86 26.34 0.64
CA SER A 46 -7.87 26.16 -0.84
C SER A 46 -8.26 24.73 -1.19
N ASP A 47 -9.35 24.55 -1.95
CA ASP A 47 -9.97 23.22 -2.15
C ASP A 47 -9.34 22.44 -3.32
N VAL A 48 -8.01 22.41 -3.35
CA VAL A 48 -7.25 21.46 -4.18
C VAL A 48 -7.09 20.20 -3.35
N ALA A 49 -7.77 19.12 -3.75
CA ALA A 49 -7.64 17.84 -3.08
C ALA A 49 -6.16 17.39 -3.06
N LYS A 50 -5.64 17.05 -1.87
CA LYS A 50 -4.28 16.50 -1.76
C LYS A 50 -4.17 15.24 -2.64
N PRO A 51 -3.11 15.11 -3.46
CA PRO A 51 -2.99 13.98 -4.38
C PRO A 51 -2.93 12.67 -3.60
N GLN A 52 -3.54 11.63 -4.15
CA GLN A 52 -3.55 10.29 -3.60
C GLN A 52 -2.52 9.42 -4.30
N PHE A 53 -2.05 8.38 -3.61
CA PHE A 53 -1.11 7.41 -4.19
C PHE A 53 -1.63 6.81 -5.51
N THR A 54 -2.94 6.63 -5.63
CA THR A 54 -3.65 6.04 -6.79
C THR A 54 -3.86 6.99 -7.96
N ASP A 55 -3.52 8.28 -7.85
CA ASP A 55 -3.75 9.24 -8.93
C ASP A 55 -2.82 8.96 -10.11
N PRO A 56 -3.29 9.06 -11.37
CA PRO A 56 -2.50 8.66 -12.54
C PRO A 56 -1.19 9.44 -12.64
N ALA A 57 -1.21 10.76 -12.46
CA ALA A 57 0.00 11.59 -12.50
C ALA A 57 1.02 11.25 -11.38
N VAL A 58 0.56 10.74 -10.23
CA VAL A 58 1.43 10.22 -9.17
C VAL A 58 2.02 8.87 -9.57
N GLN A 59 1.19 7.96 -10.10
CA GLN A 59 1.63 6.65 -10.57
C GLN A 59 2.59 6.73 -11.77
N ASP A 60 2.38 7.65 -12.71
CA ASP A 60 3.27 7.87 -13.86
C ASP A 60 4.68 8.28 -13.40
N ILE A 61 4.76 9.19 -12.42
CA ILE A 61 6.03 9.61 -11.82
C ILE A 61 6.66 8.46 -11.05
N LEU A 62 5.93 7.80 -10.14
CA LEU A 62 6.45 6.71 -9.32
C LEU A 62 6.89 5.50 -10.15
N THR A 63 6.17 5.18 -11.23
CA THR A 63 6.53 4.08 -12.16
C THR A 63 7.82 4.39 -12.88
N ARG A 64 8.01 5.62 -13.35
CA ARG A 64 9.25 6.02 -14.03
C ARG A 64 10.47 5.98 -13.10
N ILE A 65 10.37 6.59 -11.92
CA ILE A 65 11.44 6.62 -10.91
C ILE A 65 11.74 5.20 -10.36
N THR A 66 10.80 4.26 -10.42
CA THR A 66 11.04 2.86 -10.01
C THR A 66 12.02 2.12 -10.94
N GLY A 67 12.12 2.51 -12.21
CA GLY A 67 12.92 1.82 -13.22
C GLY A 67 12.41 0.40 -13.54
N LEU A 68 13.13 -0.30 -14.42
CA LEU A 68 12.85 -1.71 -14.74
C LEU A 68 14.12 -2.47 -15.16
N ASP A 69 14.87 -2.99 -14.19
CA ASP A 69 15.90 -4.00 -14.46
C ASP A 69 15.29 -5.39 -14.71
N LEU A 70 15.41 -5.86 -15.95
CA LEU A 70 14.98 -7.19 -16.38
C LEU A 70 15.73 -8.33 -15.65
N GLN A 71 16.99 -8.14 -15.27
CA GLN A 71 17.79 -9.19 -14.61
C GLN A 71 17.30 -9.42 -13.17
N LYS A 72 17.01 -8.35 -12.43
CA LYS A 72 16.41 -8.41 -11.09
C LYS A 72 14.96 -8.87 -11.12
N VAL A 73 14.13 -8.36 -12.05
CA VAL A 73 12.70 -8.72 -12.15
C VAL A 73 12.50 -10.18 -12.57
N PHE A 74 13.27 -10.67 -13.56
CA PHE A 74 13.18 -12.05 -14.06
C PHE A 74 14.29 -12.97 -13.52
N ARG A 75 14.78 -12.68 -12.30
CA ARG A 75 15.69 -13.56 -11.54
C ARG A 75 15.19 -15.01 -11.56
N PRO A 76 16.02 -16.02 -11.92
CA PRO A 76 15.54 -17.39 -12.07
C PRO A 76 15.14 -18.00 -10.72
N ILE A 77 13.85 -18.26 -10.54
CA ILE A 77 13.28 -18.90 -9.35
C ILE A 77 13.14 -20.41 -9.59
N GLN A 78 13.64 -21.22 -8.66
CA GLN A 78 13.37 -22.66 -8.64
C GLN A 78 11.94 -22.89 -8.16
N GLN A 79 11.02 -23.17 -9.09
CA GLN A 79 9.62 -23.45 -8.80
C GLN A 79 9.16 -24.73 -9.50
N GLU A 80 8.57 -25.64 -8.74
CA GLU A 80 7.83 -26.78 -9.28
C GLU A 80 6.53 -26.30 -9.93
N LEU A 81 6.39 -26.52 -11.24
CA LEU A 81 5.16 -26.21 -11.96
C LEU A 81 4.04 -27.17 -11.54
N LYS A 82 2.94 -26.61 -11.02
CA LYS A 82 1.75 -27.35 -10.60
C LYS A 82 0.60 -27.10 -11.58
N PRO A 83 -0.23 -28.11 -11.89
CA PRO A 83 -1.39 -27.91 -12.77
C PRO A 83 -2.41 -26.97 -12.13
N PRO A 84 -3.04 -26.06 -12.90
CA PRO A 84 -4.01 -25.11 -12.36
C PRO A 84 -5.25 -25.82 -11.80
N THR A 85 -5.66 -25.46 -10.59
CA THR A 85 -6.84 -26.02 -9.93
C THR A 85 -8.03 -25.08 -10.09
N TYR A 86 -8.93 -25.41 -11.00
CA TYR A 86 -10.16 -24.65 -11.22
C TYR A 86 -11.17 -24.85 -10.09
N LYS A 87 -11.78 -23.75 -9.62
CA LYS A 87 -12.92 -23.75 -8.70
C LYS A 87 -14.01 -22.87 -9.29
N LEU A 88 -15.23 -23.39 -9.38
CA LEU A 88 -16.40 -22.60 -9.74
C LEU A 88 -16.92 -21.92 -8.48
N MET A 89 -16.99 -20.59 -8.48
CA MET A 89 -17.60 -19.75 -7.44
C MET A 89 -18.46 -18.68 -8.12
N THR A 90 -19.44 -18.12 -7.42
CA THR A 90 -20.23 -16.98 -7.92
C THR A 90 -19.51 -15.65 -7.70
N ASP A 91 -19.90 -14.61 -8.44
CA ASP A 91 -19.34 -13.26 -8.27
C ASP A 91 -19.62 -12.74 -6.84
N GLU A 92 -20.80 -13.03 -6.29
CA GLU A 92 -21.14 -12.77 -4.89
C GLU A 92 -20.15 -13.49 -3.94
N GLN A 93 -19.83 -14.76 -4.17
CA GLN A 93 -18.84 -15.49 -3.36
C GLN A 93 -17.42 -14.93 -3.50
N LEU A 94 -17.11 -14.17 -4.55
CA LEU A 94 -15.82 -13.51 -4.76
C LEU A 94 -15.74 -12.17 -4.03
N GLU A 95 -16.83 -11.38 -4.02
CA GLU A 95 -16.87 -10.00 -3.50
C GLU A 95 -17.53 -9.81 -2.12
N GLU A 96 -18.23 -10.82 -1.59
CA GLU A 96 -19.07 -10.70 -0.39
C GLU A 96 -18.37 -10.07 0.84
N GLU A 97 -19.00 -9.02 1.39
CA GLU A 97 -18.76 -8.51 2.75
C GLU A 97 -19.25 -9.52 3.81
N ARG A 98 -18.55 -10.64 3.94
CA ARG A 98 -18.99 -11.76 4.80
C ARG A 98 -19.15 -11.32 6.25
N PHE A 99 -20.40 -11.34 6.72
CA PHE A 99 -20.79 -11.02 8.09
C PHE A 99 -20.31 -12.09 9.08
N ILE A 100 -19.03 -12.04 9.45
CA ILE A 100 -18.47 -12.90 10.50
C ILE A 100 -18.85 -12.33 11.87
N VAL A 101 -19.48 -13.17 12.68
CA VAL A 101 -20.14 -12.83 13.95
C VAL A 101 -19.71 -13.82 15.03
N VAL A 102 -19.40 -13.32 16.22
CA VAL A 102 -18.99 -14.09 17.38
C VAL A 102 -20.13 -14.13 18.41
N ARG A 103 -20.45 -15.33 18.89
CA ARG A 103 -21.38 -15.57 20.00
C ARG A 103 -20.58 -15.81 21.28
N GLU A 104 -20.64 -14.87 22.21
CA GLU A 104 -19.88 -14.95 23.45
C GLU A 104 -20.66 -15.75 24.54
N PRO A 105 -19.97 -16.39 25.50
CA PRO A 105 -20.62 -17.16 26.58
C PRO A 105 -21.54 -16.34 27.48
N ASN A 106 -21.32 -15.02 27.56
CA ASN A 106 -22.15 -14.04 28.26
C ASN A 106 -23.53 -13.80 27.59
N GLY A 107 -23.78 -14.39 26.41
CA GLY A 107 -25.03 -14.20 25.68
C GLY A 107 -25.05 -12.98 24.75
N ILE A 108 -23.92 -12.32 24.51
CA ILE A 108 -23.76 -11.24 23.52
C ILE A 108 -23.50 -11.83 22.13
N LEU A 109 -24.00 -11.16 21.09
CA LEU A 109 -23.73 -11.45 19.68
C LEU A 109 -23.07 -10.22 19.06
N ARG A 110 -21.77 -10.28 18.75
CA ARG A 110 -20.98 -9.16 18.21
C ARG A 110 -20.40 -9.48 16.84
N LYS A 111 -20.06 -8.46 16.06
CA LYS A 111 -19.20 -8.66 14.87
C LYS A 111 -17.81 -9.15 15.30
N ALA A 112 -17.16 -9.92 14.43
CA ALA A 112 -15.76 -10.31 14.60
C ALA A 112 -14.81 -9.10 14.45
N THR A 113 -13.65 -9.15 15.10
CA THR A 113 -12.54 -8.22 14.86
C THR A 113 -11.88 -8.50 13.50
N TRP A 114 -11.07 -7.57 12.96
CA TRP A 114 -10.30 -7.84 11.74
C TRP A 114 -9.37 -9.06 11.91
N GLU A 115 -8.75 -9.26 13.08
CA GLU A 115 -7.93 -10.46 13.33
C GLU A 115 -8.72 -11.77 13.39
N GLU A 116 -9.92 -11.77 13.98
CA GLU A 116 -10.80 -12.94 14.02
C GLU A 116 -11.31 -13.26 12.61
N ARG A 117 -11.74 -12.22 11.87
CA ARG A 117 -12.15 -12.30 10.47
C ARG A 117 -11.05 -12.91 9.62
N ASP A 118 -9.85 -12.35 9.64
CA ASP A 118 -8.76 -12.75 8.76
C ASP A 118 -8.28 -14.18 9.01
N ARG A 119 -8.22 -14.59 10.28
CA ARG A 119 -7.95 -15.99 10.66
C ARG A 119 -9.04 -16.92 10.13
N LEU A 120 -10.31 -16.59 10.31
CA LEU A 120 -11.43 -17.42 9.82
C LEU A 120 -11.50 -17.46 8.29
N VAL A 121 -11.27 -16.34 7.62
CA VAL A 121 -11.16 -16.27 6.15
C VAL A 121 -10.05 -17.19 5.67
N GLN A 122 -8.87 -17.18 6.29
CA GLN A 122 -7.76 -18.05 5.90
C GLN A 122 -8.00 -19.54 6.24
N VAL A 123 -8.84 -19.87 7.23
CA VAL A 123 -9.26 -21.27 7.49
C VAL A 123 -10.19 -21.80 6.39
N TYR A 124 -11.23 -21.04 6.03
CA TYR A 124 -12.24 -21.50 5.06
C TYR A 124 -11.83 -21.28 3.60
N PHE A 125 -11.02 -20.24 3.34
CA PHE A 125 -10.60 -19.80 2.00
C PHE A 125 -9.08 -19.52 2.02
N PRO A 126 -8.24 -20.58 2.17
CA PRO A 126 -6.80 -20.43 2.30
C PRO A 126 -6.17 -19.80 1.05
N LYS A 127 -5.62 -18.60 1.20
CA LYS A 127 -4.69 -18.00 0.24
C LYS A 127 -3.33 -18.68 0.34
N GLU A 128 -2.65 -18.88 -0.79
CA GLU A 128 -1.30 -19.49 -0.78
C GLU A 128 -0.29 -18.60 -0.03
N GLY A 129 0.68 -19.23 0.64
CA GLY A 129 1.70 -18.57 1.46
C GLY A 129 1.22 -17.97 2.79
N ARG A 130 -0.03 -17.48 2.91
CA ARG A 130 -0.58 -16.87 4.14
C ARG A 130 -0.71 -17.91 5.25
N LYS A 131 -0.07 -17.68 6.40
CA LYS A 131 -0.15 -18.57 7.58
C LYS A 131 -1.24 -18.09 8.55
N LEU A 132 -1.88 -19.03 9.27
CA LEU A 132 -2.89 -18.70 10.29
C LEU A 132 -2.33 -17.91 11.48
N THR A 133 -1.07 -18.18 11.82
CA THR A 133 -0.27 -17.42 12.79
C THR A 133 0.85 -16.72 12.03
N ALA A 134 1.06 -15.43 12.30
CA ALA A 134 2.12 -14.65 11.66
C ALA A 134 3.51 -15.25 11.90
N HIS A 135 4.44 -15.05 10.96
CA HIS A 135 5.79 -15.57 11.09
C HIS A 135 6.55 -14.91 12.24
N LEU A 136 7.30 -15.70 13.01
CA LEU A 136 8.19 -15.17 14.07
C LEU A 136 9.24 -14.16 13.55
N LEU A 137 9.48 -14.14 12.24
CA LEU A 137 10.35 -13.18 11.55
C LEU A 137 9.89 -11.72 11.72
N PHE A 138 8.59 -11.48 11.86
CA PHE A 138 8.04 -10.12 12.03
C PHE A 138 8.22 -9.54 13.44
N LYS A 139 8.82 -10.30 14.38
CA LYS A 139 9.28 -9.73 15.66
C LYS A 139 10.44 -8.77 15.43
N GLU A 140 10.45 -7.65 16.14
CA GLU A 140 11.45 -6.57 15.99
C GLU A 140 12.91 -7.03 16.18
N GLU A 141 13.14 -8.02 17.06
CA GLU A 141 14.42 -8.71 17.24
C GLU A 141 14.91 -9.39 15.95
N ASN A 142 14.00 -10.12 15.29
CA ASN A 142 14.30 -10.89 14.09
C ASN A 142 14.34 -10.02 12.83
N LEU A 143 13.52 -8.96 12.75
CA LEU A 143 13.58 -7.98 11.66
C LEU A 143 14.98 -7.36 11.55
N LYS A 144 15.58 -6.94 12.68
CA LYS A 144 16.95 -6.40 12.72
C LYS A 144 17.99 -7.38 12.15
N LEU A 145 17.85 -8.67 12.46
CA LEU A 145 18.72 -9.72 11.92
C LEU A 145 18.56 -9.89 10.40
N VAL A 146 17.34 -9.76 9.87
CA VAL A 146 17.08 -9.84 8.41
C VAL A 146 17.53 -8.57 7.68
N PHE A 147 17.40 -7.39 8.30
CA PHE A 147 17.93 -6.13 7.77
C PHE A 147 19.47 -6.11 7.72
N SER A 148 20.15 -6.76 8.68
CA SER A 148 21.61 -6.97 8.60
C SER A 148 22.07 -7.92 7.50
N GLN A 149 21.14 -8.60 6.81
CA GLN A 149 21.40 -9.47 5.66
C GLN A 149 21.00 -8.84 4.32
N ASP A 150 20.57 -7.58 4.31
CA ASP A 150 20.08 -6.85 3.11
C ASP A 150 18.87 -7.50 2.41
N ARG A 151 18.05 -8.24 3.18
CA ARG A 151 16.88 -8.98 2.69
C ARG A 151 15.56 -8.23 2.86
N HIS A 152 15.60 -6.90 2.75
CA HIS A 152 14.44 -6.02 2.91
C HIS A 152 13.31 -6.36 1.93
N GLU A 153 13.63 -6.71 0.67
CA GLU A 153 12.64 -7.13 -0.33
C GLU A 153 11.85 -8.39 0.12
N ASP A 154 12.54 -9.39 0.68
CA ASP A 154 11.91 -10.63 1.17
C ASP A 154 10.95 -10.34 2.34
N VAL A 155 11.28 -9.41 3.24
CA VAL A 155 10.41 -9.01 4.35
C VAL A 155 9.11 -8.41 3.82
N LEU A 156 9.18 -7.50 2.85
CA LEU A 156 8.01 -6.85 2.28
C LEU A 156 7.19 -7.82 1.39
N ASN A 157 7.85 -8.72 0.66
CA ASN A 157 7.19 -9.79 -0.09
C ASN A 157 6.41 -10.76 0.82
N LEU A 158 6.99 -11.14 1.97
CA LEU A 158 6.28 -11.94 2.98
C LEU A 158 5.15 -11.15 3.65
N CYS A 159 5.33 -9.84 3.87
CA CYS A 159 4.32 -8.97 4.48
C CYS A 159 3.04 -8.89 3.63
N LEU A 160 3.18 -8.62 2.32
CA LEU A 160 2.08 -8.56 1.33
C LEU A 160 1.23 -9.84 1.26
N VAL A 161 1.83 -11.01 1.57
CA VAL A 161 1.12 -12.30 1.55
C VAL A 161 0.49 -12.62 2.90
N GLN A 162 1.10 -12.20 4.00
CA GLN A 162 0.66 -12.52 5.36
C GLN A 162 -0.48 -11.61 5.87
N PHE A 163 -0.47 -10.33 5.50
CA PHE A 163 -1.31 -9.29 6.10
C PHE A 163 -2.16 -8.54 5.06
N GLU A 164 -3.28 -7.95 5.47
CA GLU A 164 -4.06 -7.05 4.61
C GLU A 164 -3.46 -5.62 4.67
N PRO A 165 -3.43 -4.83 3.57
CA PRO A 165 -2.62 -3.61 3.48
C PRO A 165 -3.00 -2.47 4.43
N ASP A 166 -4.19 -2.54 5.03
CA ASP A 166 -4.73 -1.61 6.00
C ASP A 166 -4.56 -2.08 7.46
N SER A 167 -3.97 -3.25 7.67
CA SER A 167 -3.70 -3.79 9.00
C SER A 167 -2.51 -3.08 9.67
N ALA A 168 -2.59 -2.92 11.00
CA ALA A 168 -1.56 -2.23 11.78
C ALA A 168 -0.18 -2.88 11.64
N GLU A 169 -0.11 -4.22 11.61
CA GLU A 169 1.14 -4.96 11.42
C GLU A 169 1.75 -4.71 10.03
N TYR A 170 0.95 -4.69 8.97
CA TYR A 170 1.44 -4.36 7.62
C TYR A 170 2.08 -2.97 7.58
N ILE A 171 1.37 -1.96 8.09
CA ILE A 171 1.83 -0.57 8.13
C ILE A 171 3.11 -0.46 8.98
N LYS A 172 3.16 -1.14 10.13
CA LYS A 172 4.33 -1.19 11.03
C LYS A 172 5.56 -1.81 10.35
N ILE A 173 5.39 -2.95 9.67
CA ILE A 173 6.49 -3.68 9.01
C ILE A 173 7.03 -2.87 7.81
N HIS A 174 6.15 -2.29 6.98
CA HIS A 174 6.59 -1.42 5.88
C HIS A 174 7.32 -0.18 6.41
N THR A 175 6.76 0.50 7.42
CA THR A 175 7.38 1.67 8.07
C THR A 175 8.77 1.35 8.62
N ALA A 176 8.90 0.28 9.40
CA ALA A 176 10.18 -0.14 9.98
C ALA A 176 11.23 -0.49 8.92
N THR A 177 10.80 -1.13 7.81
CA THR A 177 11.70 -1.49 6.71
C THR A 177 12.15 -0.26 5.91
N TYR A 178 11.23 0.68 5.62
CA TYR A 178 11.55 1.92 4.92
C TYR A 178 12.47 2.82 5.75
N GLU A 179 12.27 2.90 7.06
CA GLU A 179 13.19 3.60 7.96
C GLU A 179 14.59 2.99 8.00
N ASP A 180 14.72 1.66 7.94
CA ASP A 180 16.03 0.98 7.92
C ASP A 180 16.78 1.26 6.60
N VAL A 181 16.05 1.19 5.48
CA VAL A 181 16.57 1.55 4.15
C VAL A 181 17.05 3.00 4.10
N ASP A 182 16.30 3.95 4.66
CA ASP A 182 16.69 5.37 4.77
C ASP A 182 17.93 5.57 5.66
N LYS A 183 17.93 4.99 6.87
CA LYS A 183 19.06 5.08 7.82
C LYS A 183 20.38 4.54 7.25
N HIS A 184 20.33 3.56 6.36
CA HIS A 184 21.50 2.94 5.75
C HIS A 184 21.74 3.33 4.27
N GLY A 185 20.88 4.14 3.65
CA GLY A 185 20.98 4.52 2.23
C GLY A 185 20.80 3.37 1.24
N LYS A 186 20.12 2.29 1.63
CA LYS A 186 20.07 1.01 0.87
C LYS A 186 18.99 0.97 -0.21
N TYR A 187 18.77 2.08 -0.91
CA TYR A 187 17.64 2.27 -1.83
C TYR A 187 17.64 1.28 -3.01
N GLU A 188 18.83 0.91 -3.52
CA GLU A 188 19.00 -0.09 -4.59
C GLU A 188 18.35 -1.45 -4.28
N LEU A 189 18.24 -1.84 -3.01
CA LEU A 189 17.60 -3.12 -2.66
C LEU A 189 16.14 -3.14 -3.13
N LEU A 190 15.43 -2.02 -3.04
CA LEU A 190 14.02 -1.90 -3.44
C LEU A 190 13.82 -1.28 -4.83
N HIS A 191 14.84 -0.66 -5.44
CA HIS A 191 14.79 -0.16 -6.83
C HIS A 191 14.44 -1.27 -7.84
N SER A 192 13.72 -0.95 -8.93
CA SER A 192 13.14 -1.93 -9.86
C SER A 192 12.26 -3.01 -9.19
N THR A 193 11.66 -2.70 -8.03
CA THR A 193 10.64 -3.56 -7.39
C THR A 193 9.35 -2.78 -7.12
N ARG A 194 8.22 -3.49 -7.06
CA ARG A 194 6.89 -2.95 -6.69
C ARG A 194 6.84 -2.17 -5.37
N HIS A 195 7.83 -2.34 -4.50
CA HIS A 195 7.89 -1.67 -3.19
C HIS A 195 8.44 -0.24 -3.29
N PHE A 196 9.18 0.08 -4.36
CA PHE A 196 9.88 1.36 -4.51
C PHE A 196 8.91 2.56 -4.53
N GLY A 197 7.82 2.47 -5.28
CA GLY A 197 6.80 3.53 -5.29
C GLY A 197 6.21 3.80 -3.90
N GLY A 198 6.03 2.75 -3.09
CA GLY A 198 5.57 2.86 -1.70
C GLY A 198 6.61 3.51 -0.77
N LEU A 199 7.90 3.22 -0.97
CA LEU A 199 9.01 3.86 -0.26
C LEU A 199 9.11 5.35 -0.62
N ALA A 200 9.14 5.70 -1.91
CA ALA A 200 9.24 7.07 -2.37
C ALA A 200 8.03 7.91 -1.90
N TRP A 201 6.82 7.37 -1.99
CA TRP A 201 5.61 8.01 -1.46
C TRP A 201 5.68 8.25 0.05
N TYR A 202 6.15 7.28 0.82
CA TYR A 202 6.35 7.42 2.27
C TYR A 202 7.36 8.52 2.61
N LEU A 203 8.51 8.57 1.92
CA LEU A 203 9.55 9.58 2.14
C LEU A 203 9.11 10.99 1.74
N VAL A 204 8.39 11.15 0.62
CA VAL A 204 7.83 12.44 0.19
C VAL A 204 6.79 12.97 1.17
N ASN A 205 5.87 12.11 1.64
CA ASN A 205 4.89 12.51 2.66
C ASN A 205 5.55 12.86 4.00
N ALA A 206 6.60 12.13 4.39
CA ALA A 206 7.37 12.38 5.61
C ALA A 206 8.38 13.53 5.51
N ARG A 207 8.50 14.20 4.34
CA ARG A 207 9.53 15.22 4.03
C ARG A 207 10.98 14.76 4.33
N ARG A 208 11.30 13.52 3.93
CA ARG A 208 12.64 12.91 4.03
C ARG A 208 13.13 12.42 2.65
N GLY A 209 13.00 13.28 1.63
CA GLY A 209 13.42 12.96 0.26
C GLY A 209 14.95 12.96 0.06
N ASP A 210 15.68 13.72 0.88
CA ASP A 210 17.11 14.03 0.74
C ASP A 210 18.00 12.81 0.52
N GLY A 211 17.82 11.75 1.30
CA GLY A 211 18.65 10.55 1.21
C GLY A 211 18.48 9.81 -0.12
N LEU A 212 17.23 9.69 -0.58
CA LEU A 212 16.88 9.07 -1.86
C LEU A 212 17.35 9.92 -3.04
N MET A 213 17.26 11.25 -2.94
CA MET A 213 17.73 12.18 -3.97
C MET A 213 19.25 12.14 -4.14
N VAL A 214 20.01 12.12 -3.04
CA VAL A 214 21.47 11.99 -3.08
C VAL A 214 21.90 10.63 -3.65
N ASP A 215 21.12 9.57 -3.44
CA ASP A 215 21.38 8.27 -4.06
C ASP A 215 21.09 8.28 -5.57
N MET A 216 19.99 8.90 -6.03
CA MET A 216 19.69 9.08 -7.46
C MET A 216 20.77 9.87 -8.19
N LEU A 217 21.20 11.01 -7.64
CA LEU A 217 22.24 11.84 -8.25
C LEU A 217 23.59 11.10 -8.35
N LYS A 218 23.93 10.27 -7.36
CA LYS A 218 25.13 9.41 -7.39
C LYS A 218 25.05 8.22 -8.35
N ARG A 219 23.86 7.90 -8.87
CA ARG A 219 23.61 6.90 -9.91
C ARG A 219 23.38 7.53 -11.29
N GLU A 220 23.66 8.82 -11.45
CA GLU A 220 23.42 9.61 -12.67
C GLU A 220 21.93 9.67 -13.09
N LEU A 221 21.00 9.25 -12.20
CA LEU A 221 19.54 9.25 -12.41
C LEU A 221 18.93 10.66 -12.23
N PHE A 222 19.51 11.65 -12.91
CA PHE A 222 19.15 13.06 -12.79
C PHE A 222 17.67 13.34 -13.08
N GLN A 223 17.11 12.73 -14.13
CA GLN A 223 15.70 12.91 -14.51
C GLN A 223 14.75 12.40 -13.42
N ASP A 224 15.13 11.37 -12.68
CA ASP A 224 14.32 10.79 -11.62
C ASP A 224 14.43 11.60 -10.32
N ALA A 225 15.60 12.21 -10.04
CA ALA A 225 15.74 13.21 -8.99
C ALA A 225 14.86 14.46 -9.24
N VAL A 226 14.87 15.01 -10.45
CA VAL A 226 13.96 16.12 -10.88
C VAL A 226 12.49 15.72 -10.67
N SER A 227 12.18 14.44 -10.89
CA SER A 227 10.82 13.92 -10.81
C SER A 227 10.36 13.63 -9.37
N LEU A 228 11.28 13.25 -8.48
CA LEU A 228 11.04 13.14 -7.04
C LEU A 228 10.69 14.51 -6.44
N VAL A 229 11.37 15.58 -6.87
CA VAL A 229 11.01 16.95 -6.48
C VAL A 229 9.71 17.43 -7.13
N SER A 230 9.44 17.06 -8.39
CA SER A 230 8.16 17.35 -9.04
C SER A 230 6.99 16.70 -8.30
N LEU A 231 7.15 15.45 -7.84
CA LEU A 231 6.20 14.76 -6.96
C LEU A 231 6.10 15.46 -5.59
N PHE A 232 7.20 15.92 -5.02
CA PHE A 232 7.20 16.66 -3.76
C PHE A 232 6.37 17.95 -3.85
N HIS A 233 6.56 18.75 -4.90
CA HIS A 233 5.77 19.97 -5.13
C HIS A 233 4.28 19.66 -5.38
N MET A 234 3.95 18.52 -6.00
CA MET A 234 2.57 18.06 -6.17
C MET A 234 1.92 17.68 -4.82
N VAL A 235 2.65 17.01 -3.93
CA VAL A 235 2.15 16.58 -2.60
C VAL A 235 2.11 17.74 -1.60
N HIS A 236 3.01 18.72 -1.73
CA HIS A 236 3.11 19.88 -0.83
C HIS A 236 3.04 21.23 -1.59
N PRO A 237 1.92 21.60 -2.25
CA PRO A 237 1.83 22.84 -3.06
C PRO A 237 2.10 24.16 -2.31
N HIS A 238 2.04 24.13 -0.97
CA HIS A 238 2.29 25.29 -0.12
C HIS A 238 3.71 25.34 0.47
N SER A 239 4.64 24.46 0.07
CA SER A 239 6.04 24.59 0.48
C SER A 239 6.73 25.80 -0.14
N GLU A 240 7.75 26.34 0.53
CA GLU A 240 8.56 27.45 -0.02
C GLU A 240 9.22 27.04 -1.35
N SER A 241 9.72 25.80 -1.40
CA SER A 241 10.27 25.15 -2.59
C SER A 241 9.29 25.14 -3.77
N ALA A 242 8.03 24.76 -3.56
CA ALA A 242 7.01 24.72 -4.60
C ALA A 242 6.59 26.12 -5.07
N GLN A 243 6.44 27.07 -4.14
CA GLN A 243 6.06 28.45 -4.44
C GLN A 243 7.15 29.18 -5.22
N GLU A 244 8.42 29.03 -4.82
CA GLU A 244 9.55 29.64 -5.53
C GLU A 244 9.72 29.03 -6.92
N ALA A 245 9.70 27.69 -7.05
CA ALA A 245 9.80 27.02 -8.34
C ALA A 245 8.64 27.41 -9.28
N ALA A 246 7.42 27.58 -8.77
CA ALA A 246 6.28 28.08 -9.55
C ALA A 246 6.45 29.55 -9.99
N SER A 247 7.02 30.41 -9.13
CA SER A 247 7.24 31.83 -9.45
C SER A 247 8.36 32.05 -10.47
N GLN A 248 9.41 31.22 -10.43
CA GLN A 248 10.56 31.28 -11.34
C GLN A 248 10.36 30.41 -12.60
N GLN A 249 9.32 29.58 -12.64
CA GLN A 249 9.10 28.53 -13.65
C GLN A 249 10.34 27.62 -13.83
N ALA A 250 11.02 27.33 -12.72
CA ALA A 250 12.29 26.61 -12.71
C ALA A 250 12.13 25.16 -13.19
N THR A 251 13.08 24.68 -14.00
CA THR A 251 13.09 23.32 -14.55
C THR A 251 14.49 22.70 -14.43
N GLY A 252 14.57 21.37 -14.48
CA GLY A 252 15.85 20.66 -14.45
C GLY A 252 16.69 20.97 -13.20
N THR A 253 17.90 21.48 -13.41
CA THR A 253 18.89 21.80 -12.38
C THR A 253 18.38 22.78 -11.34
N ASP A 254 17.60 23.77 -11.78
CA ASP A 254 17.29 24.94 -10.96
C ASP A 254 16.18 24.59 -9.96
N LEU A 255 15.27 23.71 -10.36
CA LEU A 255 14.26 23.09 -9.51
C LEU A 255 14.88 22.21 -8.41
N LEU A 256 16.01 21.54 -8.69
CA LEU A 256 16.78 20.81 -7.66
C LEU A 256 17.53 21.76 -6.72
N LYS A 257 18.10 22.85 -7.25
CA LYS A 257 18.81 23.88 -6.45
C LYS A 257 17.86 24.62 -5.51
N ILE A 258 16.65 24.98 -5.96
CA ILE A 258 15.58 25.55 -5.12
C ILE A 258 15.17 24.58 -4.01
N TYR A 259 14.94 23.30 -4.32
CA TYR A 259 14.61 22.30 -3.30
C TYR A 259 15.72 22.16 -2.25
N ALA A 260 16.98 22.07 -2.69
CA ALA A 260 18.14 21.97 -1.82
C ALA A 260 18.26 23.17 -0.87
N GLN A 261 17.93 24.39 -1.32
CA GLN A 261 18.05 25.61 -0.52
C GLN A 261 16.85 25.90 0.39
N LYS A 262 15.65 25.42 0.06
CA LYS A 262 14.41 25.76 0.79
C LYS A 262 13.82 24.64 1.65
N GLU A 263 14.02 23.38 1.28
CA GLU A 263 13.34 22.25 1.92
C GLU A 263 14.30 21.24 2.55
N SER A 264 15.45 21.00 1.91
CA SER A 264 16.39 19.97 2.34
C SER A 264 17.07 20.29 3.67
N GLN A 265 17.12 19.29 4.55
CA GLN A 265 17.91 19.34 5.80
C GLN A 265 19.40 19.05 5.55
N ARG A 266 19.74 18.52 4.36
CA ARG A 266 21.09 18.09 3.96
C ARG A 266 21.55 18.77 2.67
N SER A 267 21.14 20.03 2.47
CA SER A 267 21.40 20.86 1.28
C SER A 267 22.78 20.64 0.64
N GLY A 268 23.86 20.81 1.42
CA GLY A 268 25.23 20.68 0.93
C GLY A 268 25.62 19.28 0.41
N TYR A 269 24.93 18.21 0.79
CA TYR A 269 25.11 16.89 0.17
C TYR A 269 24.42 16.77 -1.19
N ILE A 270 23.31 17.48 -1.40
CA ILE A 270 22.62 17.57 -2.69
C ILE A 270 23.41 18.50 -3.61
N GLU A 271 23.84 19.66 -3.13
CA GLU A 271 24.66 20.61 -3.91
C GLU A 271 26.00 20.00 -4.35
N LEU A 272 26.69 19.25 -3.49
CA LEU A 272 27.91 18.52 -3.86
C LEU A 272 27.64 17.40 -4.88
N ALA A 273 26.51 16.68 -4.77
CA ALA A 273 26.14 15.67 -5.75
C ALA A 273 25.74 16.28 -7.11
N LEU A 274 25.11 17.45 -7.12
CA LEU A 274 24.83 18.22 -8.33
C LEU A 274 26.12 18.74 -8.98
N GLN A 275 27.07 19.25 -8.21
CA GLN A 275 28.37 19.69 -8.72
C GLN A 275 29.14 18.54 -9.36
N ALA A 276 29.22 17.38 -8.71
CA ALA A 276 29.86 16.18 -9.27
C ALA A 276 29.20 15.71 -10.57
N TYR A 277 27.87 15.81 -10.68
CA TYR A 277 27.13 15.49 -11.91
C TYR A 277 27.37 16.53 -13.01
N GLU A 278 27.38 17.83 -12.69
CA GLU A 278 27.71 18.91 -13.63
C GLU A 278 29.16 18.79 -14.14
N GLU A 279 30.12 18.40 -13.29
CA GLU A 279 31.51 18.11 -13.68
C GLU A 279 31.65 16.85 -14.54
N ALA A 280 30.89 15.79 -14.26
CA ALA A 280 30.89 14.56 -15.07
C ALA A 280 30.32 14.82 -16.48
N ALA A 281 29.16 15.46 -16.57
CA ALA A 281 28.55 15.82 -17.85
C ALA A 281 29.44 16.79 -18.67
N ALA A 282 30.16 17.70 -18.01
CA ALA A 282 31.13 18.56 -18.68
C ALA A 282 32.31 17.75 -19.28
N GLN A 283 32.81 16.73 -18.56
CA GLN A 283 33.87 15.84 -19.05
C GLN A 283 33.38 14.97 -20.23
N GLU A 284 32.18 14.40 -20.17
CA GLU A 284 31.59 13.67 -21.31
C GLU A 284 31.43 14.55 -22.55
N SER A 285 31.02 15.81 -22.38
CA SER A 285 30.86 16.76 -23.49
C SER A 285 32.16 17.24 -24.14
N ALA A 286 33.31 16.89 -23.55
CA ALA A 286 34.64 17.30 -23.99
C ALA A 286 35.51 16.16 -24.56
N ALA A 287 34.94 14.95 -24.69
CA ALA A 287 35.60 13.71 -25.14
C ALA A 287 35.26 13.32 -26.58
#